data_AF-A0A7X8AUV2-F1
#
_entry.id   AF-A0A7X8AUV2-F1
#
_cell.length_a   1.000
_cell.length_b   1.000
_cell.length_c   1.000
_cell.angle_alpha   90.00
_cell.angle_beta   90.00
_cell.angle_gamma   90.00
#
_symmetry.space_group_name_H-M   'P 1'
#
loop_
_entity.id
_entity.type
_entity.pdbx_description
1 polymer ?
#
loop_
_entity_poly.entity_id
_entity_poly.type
_entity_poly.pdbx_seq_one_letter_code
_entity_poly.pdbx_strand_id
1 'polypeptide(L)' 'MYKITETTEVDIIINKDNINTFTHAHMPDGEYYIKVWMDNVDLGSSSLAYSSLGTLSGVMLDEMYITVKGSMYDD' A
#
# COMPACT_ATOMS: atom_id res chain seq x y z
N MET A 1 -8.95 -0.83 -35.20
CA MET A 1 -8.11 -0.28 -34.12
C MET A 1 -8.40 -1.12 -32.88
N TYR A 2 -7.40 -1.77 -32.28
CA TYR A 2 -7.60 -2.68 -31.15
C TYR A 2 -7.19 -2.01 -29.85
N LYS A 3 -7.99 -2.17 -28.79
CA LYS A 3 -7.67 -1.73 -27.44
C LYS A 3 -7.37 -2.97 -26.60
N ILE A 4 -6.13 -3.14 -26.19
CA ILE A 4 -5.76 -4.15 -25.20
C ILE A 4 -6.02 -3.54 -23.83
N THR A 5 -6.76 -4.26 -22.98
CA THR A 5 -6.98 -3.90 -21.58
C THR A 5 -6.40 -5.03 -20.75
N GLU A 6 -5.45 -4.69 -19.89
CA GLU A 6 -4.86 -5.61 -18.93
C GLU A 6 -5.42 -5.27 -17.54
N THR A 7 -5.72 -6.31 -16.75
CA THR A 7 -6.25 -6.17 -15.39
C THR A 7 -5.38 -7.01 -14.47
N THR A 8 -4.90 -6.38 -13.41
CA THR A 8 -4.04 -7.01 -12.40
C THR A 8 -4.73 -6.91 -11.05
N GLU A 9 -4.84 -8.03 -10.36
CA GLU A 9 -5.36 -8.11 -8.99
C GLU A 9 -4.18 -8.19 -8.02
N VAL A 10 -4.23 -7.41 -6.94
CA VAL A 10 -3.17 -7.34 -5.93
C VAL A 10 -3.79 -7.53 -4.55
N ASP A 11 -3.44 -8.64 -3.90
CA ASP A 11 -3.84 -8.92 -2.53
C ASP A 11 -2.80 -8.40 -1.53
N ILE A 12 -3.23 -7.50 -0.64
CA ILE A 12 -2.39 -7.04 0.47
C ILE A 12 -2.95 -7.63 1.76
N ILE A 13 -2.20 -8.59 2.31
CA ILE A 13 -2.58 -9.29 3.53
C ILE A 13 -1.73 -8.75 4.67
N ILE A 14 -2.35 -7.98 5.57
CA ILE A 14 -1.71 -7.47 6.79
C ILE A 14 -1.81 -8.54 7.88
N ASN A 15 -0.68 -8.86 8.51
CA ASN A 15 -0.59 -9.87 9.58
C ASN A 15 -1.23 -11.22 9.23
N LYS A 16 -0.85 -11.81 8.08
CA LYS A 16 -1.40 -13.07 7.55
C LYS A 16 -1.52 -14.19 8.59
N ASP A 17 -0.51 -14.34 9.44
CA ASP A 17 -0.42 -15.43 10.42
C ASP A 17 -1.00 -15.05 11.79
N ASN A 18 -1.57 -13.84 11.91
CA ASN A 18 -2.13 -13.28 13.13
C ASN A 18 -1.18 -13.38 14.33
N ILE A 19 0.10 -13.12 14.10
CA ILE A 19 1.15 -13.14 15.12
C ILE A 19 1.20 -11.75 15.75
N ASN A 20 1.43 -11.67 17.06
CA ASN A 20 1.69 -10.41 17.73
C ASN A 20 2.96 -9.79 17.14
N THR A 21 2.81 -8.68 16.43
CA THR A 21 3.93 -7.89 15.92
C THR A 21 4.08 -6.66 16.80
N PHE A 22 5.33 -6.37 17.19
CA PHE A 22 5.63 -5.12 17.88
C PHE A 22 5.39 -3.97 16.92
N THR A 23 4.54 -3.03 17.31
CA THR A 23 4.41 -1.76 16.63
C THR A 23 5.61 -0.87 16.94
N HIS A 24 5.70 0.27 16.27
CA HIS A 24 6.69 1.27 16.62
C HIS A 24 6.52 1.68 18.10
N ALA A 25 7.62 1.87 18.84
CA ALA A 25 7.56 2.11 20.30
C ALA A 25 6.66 3.29 20.69
N HIS A 26 6.51 4.30 19.81
CA HIS A 26 5.64 5.46 20.01
C HIS A 26 4.24 5.33 19.40
N MET A 27 3.77 4.12 19.14
CA MET A 27 2.43 3.85 18.60
C MET A 27 1.52 3.44 19.76
N PRO A 28 0.78 4.39 20.38
CA PRO A 28 -0.09 4.09 21.52
C PRO A 28 -1.21 3.12 21.15
N ASP A 29 -1.80 2.50 22.17
CA ASP A 29 -3.01 1.70 22.00
C ASP A 29 -4.12 2.53 21.34
N GLY A 30 -4.73 1.98 20.28
CA GLY A 30 -5.79 2.70 19.58
C GLY A 30 -6.22 2.12 18.25
N GLU A 31 -7.22 2.76 17.65
CA GLU A 31 -7.63 2.50 16.28
C GLU A 31 -6.78 3.30 15.30
N TYR A 32 -6.23 2.61 14.31
CA TYR A 32 -5.44 3.19 13.24
C TYR A 32 -6.11 2.95 11.91
N TYR A 33 -6.02 3.96 11.06
CA TYR A 33 -6.57 3.92 9.72
C TYR A 33 -5.44 3.71 8.72
N ILE A 34 -5.55 2.64 7.96
CA ILE A 34 -4.59 2.24 6.93
C ILE A 34 -5.20 2.56 5.57
N LYS A 35 -4.38 3.14 4.70
CA LYS A 35 -4.68 3.31 3.28
C LYS A 35 -3.64 2.58 2.46
N VAL A 36 -4.10 1.97 1.38
CA VAL A 36 -3.26 1.45 0.32
C VAL A 36 -3.50 2.29 -0.93
N TRP A 37 -2.43 2.76 -1.54
CA TRP A 37 -2.48 3.44 -2.83
C TRP A 37 -1.27 3.05 -3.67
N MET A 38 -1.43 3.13 -4.99
CA MET A 38 -0.30 3.19 -5.91
C MET A 38 0.08 4.66 -6.07
N ASP A 39 1.37 4.97 -5.92
CA ASP A 39 1.87 6.31 -6.21
C ASP A 39 2.01 6.51 -7.73
N ASN A 40 2.19 7.75 -8.15
CA ASN A 40 2.53 8.07 -9.53
C ASN A 40 3.86 7.41 -9.90
N VAL A 41 3.89 6.72 -11.05
CA VAL A 41 5.11 6.12 -11.57
C VAL A 41 5.51 6.87 -12.83
N ASP A 42 6.65 7.56 -12.78
CA ASP A 42 7.23 8.16 -13.97
C ASP A 42 7.90 7.09 -14.83
N LEU A 43 7.27 6.73 -15.94
CA LEU A 43 7.84 5.82 -16.92
C LEU A 43 8.73 6.55 -17.92
N GLY A 44 8.68 7.88 -18.00
CA GLY A 44 9.46 8.69 -18.93
C GLY A 44 10.98 8.57 -18.73
N SER A 45 11.40 8.27 -17.49
CA SER A 45 12.78 8.01 -17.12
C SER A 45 13.23 6.55 -17.36
N SER A 46 12.33 5.65 -17.80
CA SER A 46 12.64 4.25 -18.08
C SER A 46 13.48 4.08 -19.35
N SER A 47 14.45 3.15 -19.33
CA SER A 47 15.28 2.81 -20.51
C SER A 47 14.56 1.93 -21.55
N LEU A 48 13.32 1.49 -21.24
CA LEU A 48 12.52 0.61 -22.09
C LEU A 48 11.53 1.40 -22.95
N ALA A 49 10.78 0.70 -23.80
CA ALA A 49 9.77 1.27 -24.71
C ALA A 49 8.66 2.09 -24.00
N TYR A 50 8.54 1.93 -22.68
CA TYR A 50 7.57 2.61 -21.82
C TYR A 50 7.90 4.09 -21.57
N SER A 51 9.08 4.57 -21.95
CA SER A 51 9.46 6.01 -21.88
C SER A 51 8.51 6.94 -22.62
N SER A 52 7.84 6.45 -23.66
CA SER A 52 6.84 7.23 -24.41
C SER A 52 5.49 7.39 -23.71
N LEU A 53 5.25 6.65 -22.62
CA LEU A 53 3.96 6.62 -21.91
C LEU A 53 3.83 7.70 -20.82
N GLY A 54 4.91 8.41 -20.49
CA GLY A 54 4.91 9.48 -19.50
C GLY A 54 4.68 8.96 -18.07
N THR A 55 3.81 9.61 -17.31
CA THR A 55 3.53 9.24 -15.91
C THR A 55 2.26 8.41 -15.81
N LEU A 56 2.36 7.20 -15.23
CA LEU A 56 1.19 6.48 -14.75
C LEU A 56 0.68 7.16 -13.50
N SER A 57 -0.57 7.62 -13.53
CA SER A 57 -1.20 8.21 -12.36
C SER A 57 -1.50 7.14 -11.32
N GLY A 58 -1.11 7.43 -10.09
CA GLY A 58 -1.43 6.64 -8.92
C GLY A 58 -2.94 6.61 -8.65
N VAL A 59 -3.36 5.64 -7.86
CA VAL A 59 -4.77 5.43 -7.50
C VAL A 59 -4.88 4.89 -6.07
N MET A 60 -5.90 5.34 -5.35
CA MET A 60 -6.27 4.75 -4.06
C MET A 60 -6.88 3.38 -4.31
N LEU A 61 -6.37 2.36 -3.60
CA LEU A 61 -6.79 0.98 -3.79
C LEU A 61 -7.78 0.55 -2.71
N ASP A 62 -7.40 0.68 -1.44
CA ASP A 62 -8.19 0.18 -0.33
C ASP A 62 -7.93 0.94 0.98
N GLU A 63 -8.83 0.80 1.93
CA GLU A 63 -8.77 1.39 3.25
C GLU A 63 -9.36 0.47 4.32
N MET A 64 -8.70 0.42 5.49
CA MET A 64 -9.20 -0.38 6.60
C MET A 64 -8.80 0.20 7.95
N TYR A 65 -9.59 -0.12 8.96
CA TYR A 65 -9.26 0.15 10.36
C TYR A 65 -8.59 -1.06 10.99
N ILE A 66 -7.55 -0.82 11.78
CA ILE A 66 -6.90 -1.83 12.63
C ILE A 66 -6.86 -1.35 14.08
N THR A 67 -6.78 -2.29 15.01
CA THR A 67 -6.55 -1.99 16.42
C THR A 67 -5.12 -2.37 16.79
N VAL A 68 -4.40 -1.45 17.42
CA VAL A 68 -3.08 -1.69 17.99
C VAL A 68 -3.21 -1.88 19.51
N LYS A 69 -2.52 -2.90 20.02
CA LYS A 69 -2.42 -3.28 21.43
C LYS A 69 -0.98 -3.60 21.82
N GLY A 70 -0.42 -2.89 22.80
CA GLY A 70 0.89 -3.18 23.40
C GLY A 70 1.99 -2.17 23.01
N SER A 71 1.82 -0.90 23.36
CA SER A 71 2.95 0.04 23.32
C SER A 71 3.92 -0.24 24.48
N MET A 72 5.22 -0.21 24.21
CA MET A 72 6.26 -0.40 25.25
C MET A 72 6.17 0.63 26.40
N TYR A 73 5.39 1.69 26.24
CA TYR A 73 5.17 2.74 27.23
C TYR A 73 3.82 2.65 27.95
N ASP A 74 2.94 1.72 27.58
CA ASP A 74 1.64 1.45 28.23
C ASP A 74 1.66 0.19 29.11
N ASP A 75 2.75 -0.59 29.07
CA ASP A 75 2.99 -1.79 29.91
C ASP A 75 3.64 -1.45 31.27
#